data_AF-A9KN40-F1
#
_entry.id   AF-A9KN40-F1
#
_cell.length_a   1.000
_cell.length_b   1.000
_cell.length_c   1.000
_cell.angle_alpha   90.00
_cell.angle_beta   90.00
_cell.angle_gamma   90.00
#
_symmetry.space_group_name_H-M   'P 1'
#
loop_
_entity.id
_entity.type
_entity.pdbx_description
1 polymer ?
#
loop_
_entity_poly.entity_id
_entity_poly.type
_entity_poly.pdbx_seq_one_letter_code
_entity_poly.pdbx_strand_id
1 'polypeptide(L)' 'MKTQVKNVLEKLEGVQQVNVNLANSTIDVSYNKKTDEGSIRNCIEHVGGKIES' A
#
# COMPACT_ATOMS: atom_id res chain seq x y z
N MET A 1 -1.38 -11.94 7.56
CA MET A 1 -1.49 -11.52 6.14
C MET A 1 -1.57 -10.00 5.99
N LYS A 2 -2.44 -9.27 6.73
CA LYS A 2 -2.56 -7.79 6.57
C LYS A 2 -1.33 -6.96 6.98
N THR A 3 -0.50 -7.48 7.88
CA THR A 3 0.75 -6.82 8.32
C THR A 3 1.80 -6.74 7.21
N GLN A 4 1.78 -7.68 6.27
CA GLN A 4 2.77 -7.71 5.19
C GLN A 4 2.57 -6.56 4.21
N VAL A 5 1.31 -6.21 3.89
CA VAL A 5 1.00 -5.08 3.00
C VAL A 5 1.53 -3.77 3.58
N LYS A 6 1.28 -3.50 4.86
CA LYS A 6 1.82 -2.32 5.55
C LYS A 6 3.35 -2.28 5.48
N ASN A 7 3.99 -3.40 5.81
CA ASN A 7 5.46 -3.49 5.86
C ASN A 7 6.12 -3.36 4.49
N VAL A 8 5.46 -3.81 3.41
CA VAL A 8 5.97 -3.66 2.04
C VAL A 8 5.76 -2.24 1.52
N LEU A 9 4.60 -1.64 1.79
CA LEU A 9 4.33 -0.25 1.44
C LEU A 9 5.25 0.71 2.18
N GLU A 10 5.51 0.50 3.47
CA GLU A 10 6.48 1.30 4.24
C GLU A 10 7.93 1.14 3.75
N LYS A 11 8.25 0.02 3.10
CA LYS A 11 9.56 -0.20 2.48
C LYS A 11 9.66 0.41 1.09
N LEU A 12 8.54 0.81 0.49
CA LEU A 12 8.52 1.40 -0.84
C LEU A 12 9.11 2.82 -0.77
N GLU A 13 10.20 3.07 -1.48
CA GLU A 13 10.79 4.41 -1.52
C GLU A 13 9.82 5.40 -2.16
N GLY A 14 9.42 6.41 -1.38
CA GLY A 14 8.44 7.41 -1.80
C GLY A 14 7.10 7.30 -1.09
N VAL A 15 6.80 6.17 -0.43
CA VAL A 15 5.67 6.08 0.49
C VAL A 15 6.04 6.80 1.78
N GLN A 16 5.20 7.75 2.17
CA GLN A 16 5.38 8.54 3.38
C GLN A 16 4.52 8.04 4.52
N GLN A 17 3.30 7.60 4.23
CA GLN A 17 2.38 7.13 5.25
C GLN A 17 1.47 6.03 4.71
N VAL A 18 1.23 5.02 5.52
CA VAL A 18 0.32 3.92 5.21
C VAL A 18 -0.66 3.78 6.36
N ASN A 19 -1.94 4.01 6.09
CA ASN A 19 -3.01 3.89 7.05
C ASN A 19 -3.93 2.72 6.67
N VAL A 20 -3.94 1.68 7.48
CA VAL A 20 -4.78 0.50 7.25
C VAL A 20 -6.03 0.62 8.10
N ASN A 21 -7.17 0.85 7.46
CA ASN A 21 -8.46 0.93 8.14
C ASN A 21 -9.07 -0.47 8.26
N LEU A 22 -8.86 -1.08 9.43
CA LEU A 22 -9.37 -2.44 9.71
C LEU A 22 -10.90 -2.51 9.75
N ALA A 23 -11.57 -1.41 10.10
CA ALA A 23 -13.03 -1.37 10.21
C ALA A 23 -13.71 -1.43 8.83
N ASN A 24 -13.12 -0.78 7.83
CA ASN A 24 -13.64 -0.75 6.45
C ASN A 24 -12.87 -1.66 5.50
N SER A 25 -11.83 -2.33 6.00
CA SER A 25 -10.89 -3.12 5.20
C SER A 25 -10.26 -2.35 4.02
N THR A 26 -10.08 -1.03 4.19
CA THR A 26 -9.45 -0.12 3.21
C THR A 26 -8.03 0.24 3.63
N ILE A 27 -7.19 0.60 2.65
CA ILE A 27 -5.79 0.98 2.88
C ILE A 27 -5.56 2.32 2.20
N ASP A 28 -5.19 3.31 2.99
CA ASP A 28 -4.81 4.64 2.55
C ASP A 28 -3.29 4.71 2.45
N VAL A 29 -2.77 5.09 1.29
CA VAL A 29 -1.33 5.21 1.07
C VAL A 29 -1.03 6.63 0.61
N SER A 30 -0.28 7.37 1.43
CA SER A 30 0.25 8.67 1.07
C SER A 30 1.66 8.51 0.54
N TYR A 31 1.87 8.96 -0.68
CA TYR A 31 3.14 8.84 -1.38
C TYR A 31 3.55 10.14 -2.06
N ASN A 32 4.84 10.27 -2.32
CA ASN A 32 5.44 11.44 -2.97
C ASN A 32 5.84 11.12 -4.42
N LYS A 33 6.42 12.10 -5.10
CA LYS A 33 6.82 12.03 -6.52
C LYS A 33 7.89 10.97 -6.85
N LYS A 34 8.49 10.31 -5.86
CA LYS A 34 9.42 9.19 -6.08
C LYS A 34 8.69 7.89 -6.43
N THR A 35 7.39 7.81 -6.18
CA THR A 35 6.58 6.65 -6.51
C THR A 35 5.23 7.07 -7.07
N ASP A 36 4.49 6.11 -7.58
CA ASP A 36 3.25 6.31 -8.31
C ASP A 36 2.25 5.21 -7.95
N GLU A 37 0.98 5.50 -8.22
CA GLU A 37 -0.12 4.58 -7.94
C GLU A 37 0.11 3.20 -8.57
N GLY A 38 0.70 3.14 -9.77
CA GLY A 38 1.02 1.89 -10.46
C GLY A 38 2.02 1.04 -9.68
N SER A 39 3.12 1.65 -9.21
CA SER A 39 4.12 0.99 -8.37
C SER A 39 3.52 0.48 -7.05
N ILE A 40 2.68 1.29 -6.40
CA ILE A 40 2.00 0.94 -5.16
C ILE A 40 1.03 -0.22 -5.37
N ARG A 41 0.21 -0.16 -6.43
CA ARG A 41 -0.73 -1.21 -6.81
C ARG A 41 -0.03 -2.52 -7.09
N ASN A 42 1.05 -2.48 -7.86
CA ASN A 42 1.86 -3.66 -8.16
C ASN A 42 2.45 -4.27 -6.88
N CYS A 43 2.93 -3.42 -5.96
CA CYS A 43 3.45 -3.88 -4.67
C CYS A 43 2.36 -4.60 -3.86
N ILE A 44 1.17 -4.01 -3.74
CA ILE A 44 0.05 -4.57 -2.97
C ILE A 44 -0.40 -5.92 -3.56
N GLU A 45 -0.52 -6.04 -4.88
CA GLU A 45 -0.83 -7.31 -5.55
C GLU A 45 0.25 -8.37 -5.31
N HIS A 46 1.54 -7.98 -5.30
CA HIS A 46 2.64 -8.88 -5.01
C HIS A 46 2.60 -9.47 -3.59
N VAL A 47 1.99 -8.76 -2.64
CA VAL A 47 1.77 -9.26 -1.26
C VAL A 47 0.47 -10.08 -1.14
N GLY A 48 -0.35 -10.12 -2.18
CA GLY A 48 -1.65 -10.81 -2.20
C GLY A 48 -2.82 -9.93 -1.74
N GLY A 49 -2.65 -8.59 -1.73
CA GLY A 49 -3.76 -7.67 -1.56
C GLY A 49 -4.46 -7.41 -2.89
N LYS A 50 -5.79 -7.59 -2.95
CA LYS A 50 -6.58 -7.14 -4.09
C LYS A 50 -6.95 -5.67 -3.91
N ILE A 51 -6.65 -4.86 -4.91
CA ILE A 51 -7.19 -3.51 -5.05
C ILE A 51 -8.35 -3.60 -6.02
N GLU A 52 -9.57 -3.42 -5.52
CA GLU A 52 -10.76 -3.29 -6.35
C GLU A 52 -10.94 -1.79 -6.62
N SER A 53 -11.03 -1.42 -7.90
CA SER A 53 -11.18 -0.05 -8.41
C SER A 53 -12.61 0.46 -8.33
#